data_AF-O05475-F1
#
_entry.id   AF-O05475-F1
#
_cell.length_a   1.000
_cell.length_b   1.000
_cell.length_c   1.000
_cell.angle_alpha   90.00
_cell.angle_beta   90.00
_cell.angle_gamma   90.00
#
_symmetry.space_group_name_H-M   'P 1'
#
loop_
_entity.id
_entity.type
_entity.pdbx_description
1 polymer ?
#
loop_
_entity_poly.entity_id
_entity_poly.type
_entity_poly.pdbx_seq_one_letter_code
_entity_poly.pdbx_strand_id
1 'polypeptide(L)'
;MNADEIFSNLEEILNYNSLVFINRKNIEVVWAIRSDTDTVQGFVRVDNKVFPFKAWVEFEGELRVQIGNLIHFIIDSKTVEKAIQRESE
;
A
#
# COMPACT_ATOMS: atom_id res chain seq x y z
N MET A 1 2.93 -13.70 6.12
CA MET A 1 2.11 -13.35 4.95
C MET A 1 2.97 -13.48 3.71
N ASN A 2 2.39 -13.86 2.57
CA ASN A 2 3.10 -13.82 1.30
C ASN A 2 2.88 -12.46 0.60
N ALA A 3 3.73 -12.11 -0.37
CA ALA A 3 3.62 -10.84 -1.08
C ALA A 3 2.31 -10.71 -1.87
N ASP A 4 1.76 -11.84 -2.36
CA ASP A 4 0.50 -11.86 -3.11
C ASP A 4 -0.70 -11.38 -2.29
N GLU A 5 -0.78 -11.85 -1.04
CA GLU A 5 -1.80 -11.45 -0.06
C GLU A 5 -1.65 -9.97 0.30
N ILE A 6 -0.42 -9.48 0.51
CA ILE A 6 -0.16 -8.07 0.81
C ILE A 6 -0.59 -7.18 -0.37
N PHE A 7 -0.24 -7.55 -1.60
CA PHE A 7 -0.56 -6.75 -2.78
C PHE A 7 -2.04 -6.80 -3.18
N SER A 8 -2.74 -7.89 -2.88
CA SER A 8 -4.18 -7.99 -3.14
C SER A 8 -4.99 -7.03 -2.26
N ASN A 9 -4.48 -6.70 -1.07
CA ASN A 9 -5.12 -5.82 -0.07
C ASN A 9 -4.39 -4.46 0.06
N LEU A 10 -3.64 -4.05 -0.97
CA LEU A 10 -2.78 -2.87 -0.90
C LEU A 10 -3.57 -1.58 -0.62
N GLU A 11 -4.75 -1.43 -1.23
CA GLU A 11 -5.62 -0.28 -1.04
C GLU A 11 -6.07 -0.15 0.42
N GLU A 12 -6.55 -1.24 1.00
CA GLU A 12 -7.00 -1.32 2.39
C GLU A 12 -5.85 -1.00 3.36
N ILE A 13 -4.66 -1.57 3.14
CA ILE A 13 -3.48 -1.30 3.97
C ILE A 13 -3.13 0.19 3.96
N LEU A 14 -3.16 0.82 2.77
CA LEU A 14 -2.89 2.26 2.62
C LEU A 14 -3.93 3.12 3.34
N ASN A 15 -5.19 2.74 3.29
CA ASN A 15 -6.29 3.46 3.95
C ASN A 15 -6.36 3.19 5.47
N TYR A 16 -5.87 2.03 5.92
CA TYR A 16 -5.77 1.69 7.35
C TYR A 16 -4.67 2.47 8.05
N ASN A 17 -3.56 2.71 7.35
CA ASN A 17 -2.39 3.34 7.94
C ASN A 17 -2.55 4.87 8.03
N SER A 18 -2.65 5.37 9.26
CA SER A 18 -2.81 6.79 9.57
C SER A 18 -1.60 7.67 9.24
N LEU A 19 -0.42 7.07 9.00
CA LEU A 19 0.77 7.79 8.55
C LEU A 19 0.68 8.19 7.07
N VAL A 20 -0.17 7.51 6.29
CA VAL A 20 -0.23 7.69 4.84
C VAL A 20 -0.87 9.03 4.46
N PHE A 21 -1.97 9.43 5.10
CA PHE A 21 -2.47 10.82 5.03
C PHE A 21 -3.19 11.23 6.33
N ILE A 22 -2.76 12.35 6.93
CA ILE A 22 -3.37 12.94 8.14
C ILE A 22 -4.83 13.36 7.90
N ASN A 23 -5.17 13.67 6.65
CA ASN A 23 -6.53 13.95 6.22
C ASN A 23 -7.04 12.67 5.52
N ARG A 24 -8.00 11.97 6.14
CA ARG A 24 -8.57 10.67 5.71
C ARG A 24 -9.19 10.72 4.33
N LYS A 25 -8.36 10.82 3.31
CA LYS A 25 -8.73 10.85 1.91
C LYS A 25 -8.53 9.43 1.43
N ASN A 26 -9.61 8.81 0.95
CA ASN A 26 -9.55 7.45 0.46
C ASN A 26 -8.53 7.38 -0.68
N ILE A 27 -7.54 6.52 -0.52
CA ILE A 27 -6.61 6.15 -1.58
C ILE A 27 -7.29 5.07 -2.38
N GLU A 28 -7.29 5.20 -3.71
CA GLU A 28 -7.80 4.19 -4.63
C GLU A 28 -6.65 3.71 -5.52
N VAL A 29 -6.40 2.41 -5.59
CA VAL A 29 -5.45 1.80 -6.52
C VAL A 29 -6.12 1.71 -7.88
N VAL A 30 -5.81 2.67 -8.76
CA VAL A 30 -6.44 2.79 -10.09
C VAL A 30 -5.96 1.68 -11.02
N TRP A 31 -4.66 1.37 -10.94
CA TRP A 31 -4.02 0.35 -11.75
C TRP A 31 -2.71 -0.05 -11.10
N ALA A 32 -2.38 -1.34 -11.14
CA ALA A 32 -1.15 -1.87 -10.58
C ALA A 32 -0.67 -3.06 -11.40
N ILE A 33 0.65 -3.19 -11.54
CA ILE A 33 1.30 -4.37 -12.11
C ILE A 33 2.44 -4.84 -11.22
N ARG A 34 2.65 -6.15 -11.24
CA ARG A 34 3.84 -6.76 -10.67
C ARG A 34 5.08 -6.35 -11.48
N SER A 35 6.11 -5.81 -10.83
CA SER A 35 7.42 -5.64 -11.48
C SER A 35 8.36 -6.82 -11.21
N ASP A 36 8.24 -7.42 -10.03
CA ASP A 36 8.99 -8.62 -9.60
C ASP A 36 8.27 -9.35 -8.44
N THR A 37 8.88 -10.39 -7.88
CA THR A 37 8.27 -11.20 -6.82
C THR A 37 7.83 -10.38 -5.61
N ASP A 38 8.53 -9.31 -5.25
CA ASP A 38 8.29 -8.57 -4.01
C ASP A 38 7.95 -7.11 -4.25
N THR A 39 7.59 -6.75 -5.49
CA THR A 39 7.33 -5.36 -5.89
C THR A 39 6.14 -5.24 -6.82
N VAL A 40 5.30 -4.25 -6.52
CA VAL A 40 4.21 -3.75 -7.37
C VAL A 40 4.40 -2.27 -7.65
N GLN A 41 4.04 -1.84 -8.86
CA GLN A 41 4.04 -0.44 -9.24
C GLN A 41 2.79 -0.10 -10.04
N GLY A 42 2.38 1.17 -10.00
CA GLY A 42 1.17 1.57 -10.69
C GLY A 42 0.76 3.00 -10.40
N PHE A 43 -0.54 3.22 -10.34
CA PHE A 43 -1.14 4.53 -10.07
C PHE A 43 -2.16 4.44 -8.95
N VAL A 44 -2.04 5.36 -8.00
CA VAL A 44 -3.05 5.59 -6.97
C VAL A 44 -3.72 6.93 -7.22
N ARG A 45 -5.00 7.00 -6.93
CA ARG A 45 -5.77 8.24 -6.87
C ARG A 45 -5.86 8.65 -5.40
N VAL A 46 -5.45 9.87 -5.12
CA VAL A 46 -5.65 10.55 -3.83
C VAL A 46 -6.48 11.79 -4.11
N ASP A 47 -7.71 11.82 -3.61
CA ASP A 47 -8.77 12.74 -4.06
C ASP A 47 -8.98 12.72 -5.58
N ASN A 48 -8.79 13.85 -6.26
CA ASN A 48 -8.95 14.04 -7.69
C ASN A 48 -7.61 14.06 -8.42
N LYS A 49 -6.53 13.59 -7.78
CA LYS A 49 -5.18 13.57 -8.35
C LYS A 49 -4.66 12.14 -8.42
N VAL A 50 -4.05 11.80 -9.55
CA VAL A 50 -3.43 10.50 -9.79
C VAL A 50 -1.93 10.65 -9.63
N PHE A 51 -1.33 9.75 -8.85
CA PHE A 51 0.11 9.71 -8.59
C PHE A 51 0.66 8.34 -8.95
N PRO A 52 1.86 8.26 -9.55
CA PRO A 52 2.55 6.98 -9.67
C PRO A 52 2.93 6.49 -8.27
N PHE A 53 2.91 5.18 -8.06
CA PHE A 53 3.42 4.58 -6.84
C PHE A 53 4.29 3.36 -7.13
N LYS A 54 5.12 3.03 -6.15
CA LYS A 54 5.86 1.78 -6.05
C LYS A 54 5.71 1.25 -4.63
N ALA A 55 5.33 -0.02 -4.49
CA ALA A 55 5.23 -0.71 -3.22
C ALA A 55 6.10 -1.97 -3.26
N TRP A 56 6.87 -2.24 -2.21
CA TRP A 56 7.69 -3.44 -2.11
C TRP A 56 7.71 -4.00 -0.70
N VAL A 57 7.80 -5.31 -0.61
CA VAL A 57 7.87 -6.05 0.65
C VAL A 57 9.33 -6.29 0.99
N GLU A 58 9.75 -5.92 2.20
CA GLU A 58 11.08 -6.23 2.71
C GLU A 58 11.08 -7.50 3.56
N PHE A 59 12.27 -7.94 3.94
CA PHE A 59 12.45 -9.06 4.86
C PHE A 59 11.68 -8.80 6.15
N GLU A 60 10.95 -9.79 6.66
CA GLU A 60 10.02 -9.71 7.80
C GLU A 60 8.60 -9.19 7.52
N GLY A 61 8.24 -8.94 6.24
CA GLY A 61 6.87 -8.61 5.85
C GLY A 61 6.49 -7.15 6.06
N GLU A 62 7.48 -6.27 6.23
CA GLU A 62 7.28 -4.82 6.19
C GLU A 62 6.94 -4.39 4.76
N LEU A 63 5.94 -3.51 4.63
CA LEU A 63 5.54 -2.94 3.35
C LEU A 63 6.06 -1.51 3.24
N ARG A 64 6.89 -1.26 2.24
CA ARG A 64 7.31 0.08 1.88
C ARG A 64 6.50 0.58 0.71
N VAL A 65 6.06 1.83 0.78
CA VAL A 65 5.28 2.45 -0.28
C VAL A 65 5.83 3.83 -0.58
N GLN A 66 6.17 4.05 -1.83
CA GLN A 66 6.53 5.34 -2.39
C GLN A 66 5.38 5.86 -3.26
N ILE A 67 4.87 7.06 -3.00
CA ILE A 67 3.86 7.74 -3.82
C ILE A 67 4.47 9.03 -4.40
N GLY A 68 4.53 9.11 -5.72
CA GLY A 68 5.24 10.16 -6.43
C GLY A 68 6.73 10.20 -6.08
N ASN A 69 7.32 11.40 -6.14
CA ASN A 69 8.75 11.61 -5.88
C ASN A 69 9.05 12.05 -4.44
N LEU A 70 8.04 12.16 -3.58
CA LEU A 70 8.16 12.92 -2.32
C LEU A 70 7.79 12.12 -1.09
N ILE A 71 6.93 11.11 -1.23
CA ILE A 71 6.29 10.47 -0.10
C ILE A 71 6.75 9.03 -0.01
N HIS A 72 7.32 8.65 1.13
CA HIS A 72 7.76 7.28 1.42
C HIS A 72 7.25 6.87 2.79
N PHE A 73 6.53 5.76 2.84
CA PHE A 73 6.00 5.16 4.05
C PHE A 73 6.66 3.81 4.30
N ILE A 74 6.84 3.51 5.58
CA ILE A 74 7.18 2.17 6.06
C ILE A 74 6.00 1.74 6.92
N ILE A 75 5.35 0.65 6.51
CA ILE A 75 4.22 0.07 7.20
C ILE A 75 4.70 -1.24 7.81
N ASP A 76 4.74 -1.29 9.14
CA ASP A 76 5.22 -2.47 9.87
C ASP A 76 4.29 -3.68 9.64
N SER A 77 4.85 -4.87 9.75
CA SER A 77 4.15 -6.13 9.48
C SER A 77 2.87 -6.30 10.32
N LYS A 78 2.84 -5.84 11.58
CA LYS A 78 1.64 -5.94 12.43
C LYS A 78 0.52 -5.03 11.94
N THR A 79 0.85 -3.86 11.40
CA THR A 79 -0.13 -2.95 10.80
C THR A 79 -0.67 -3.52 9.49
N VAL A 80 0.17 -4.16 8.68
CA VAL A 80 -0.25 -4.90 7.48
C VAL A 80 -1.23 -6.02 7.84
N GLU A 81 -0.88 -6.87 8.82
CA GLU A 81 -1.72 -7.99 9.28
C GLU A 81 -3.11 -7.53 9.74
N LYS A 82 -3.16 -6.46 10.55
CA LYS A 82 -4.42 -5.92 11.06
C LYS A 82 -5.32 -5.36 9.96
N ALA A 83 -4.74 -4.75 8.94
CA ALA A 83 -5.50 -4.22 7.82
C ALA A 83 -6.19 -5.35 7.04
N ILE A 84 -5.44 -6.42 6.74
CA ILE A 84 -5.95 -7.59 6.00
C ILE A 84 -7.02 -8.34 6.80
N GLN A 85 -6.80 -8.54 8.10
CA GLN A 85 -7.77 -9.25 8.96
C GLN A 85 -9.13 -8.55 9.05
N ARG A 86 -9.15 -7.22 9.02
CA ARG A 86 -10.38 -6.43 9.11
C ARG A 86 -11.28 -6.53 7.87
N GLU A 87 -10.71 -6.78 6.70
CA GLU A 87 -11.49 -6.95 5.47
C GLU A 87 -12.20 -8.32 5.43
N SER A 88 -11.68 -9.30 6.16
CA SER A 88 -12.25 -10.65 6.24
C SER A 88 -13.45 -10.77 7.19
N GLU A 89 -13.84 -9.70 7.90
CA GLU A 89 -14.98 -9.60 8.83
C GLU A 89 -16.17 -8.85 8.22
#